data_AF-R7NH72-F1
#
_entry.id   AF-R7NH72-F1
#
_cell.length_a   1.000
_cell.length_b   1.000
_cell.length_c   1.000
_cell.angle_alpha   90.00
_cell.angle_beta   90.00
_cell.angle_gamma   90.00
#
_symmetry.space_group_name_H-M   'P 1'
#
loop_
_entity.id
_entity.type
_entity.pdbx_description
1 polymer ?
#
loop_
_entity_poly.entity_id
_entity_poly.type
_entity_poly.pdbx_seq_one_letter_code
_entity_poly.pdbx_strand_id
1 'polypeptide(L)'
;MKNLNRKGFTLVELLSVIVILSVIVLIATNAVVPMADSAKKQVLAMEANSLVKAAQTLYIQENSSSSKCYTYDEIISSGLIEKNDENYTGSISIEVDSSGNYTYKIWLSNGQYMIKGVKPDVTSDNVETSAEDASTTCSAN
;
A
#
# COMPACT_ATOMS: atom_id res chain seq x y z
N MET A 1 12.29 55.67 -25.90
CA MET A 1 11.43 55.55 -24.70
C MET A 1 10.61 54.27 -24.83
N LYS A 2 10.67 53.37 -23.85
CA LYS A 2 10.05 52.03 -23.93
C LYS A 2 8.62 52.12 -23.42
N ASN A 3 7.63 52.00 -24.31
CA ASN A 3 6.21 52.00 -23.94
C ASN A 3 5.87 50.70 -23.21
N LEU A 4 5.50 50.80 -21.93
CA LEU A 4 4.94 49.69 -21.16
C LEU A 4 3.45 49.60 -21.45
N ASN A 5 3.05 48.63 -22.27
CA ASN A 5 1.64 48.30 -22.52
C ASN A 5 1.01 47.80 -21.22
N ARG A 6 0.27 48.67 -20.51
CA ARG A 6 -0.48 48.31 -19.30
C ARG A 6 -1.82 47.67 -19.70
N LYS A 7 -1.78 46.41 -20.17
CA LYS A 7 -2.97 45.56 -20.24
C LYS A 7 -3.22 44.99 -18.84
N GLY A 8 -4.16 45.57 -18.11
CA GLY A 8 -4.62 45.03 -16.83
C GLY A 8 -5.77 44.06 -17.05
N PHE A 9 -5.76 42.92 -16.37
CA PHE A 9 -6.94 42.06 -16.26
C PHE A 9 -8.03 42.78 -15.46
N THR A 10 -9.29 42.66 -15.90
CA THR A 10 -10.42 43.18 -15.14
C THR A 10 -10.80 42.20 -14.03
N LEU A 11 -11.34 42.70 -12.91
CA LEU A 11 -11.77 41.83 -11.81
C LEU A 11 -12.86 40.84 -12.24
N VAL A 12 -13.72 41.23 -13.19
CA VAL A 12 -14.80 40.37 -13.71
C VAL A 12 -14.26 39.18 -14.51
N GLU A 13 -13.20 39.37 -15.30
CA GLU A 13 -12.54 38.27 -16.01
C GLU A 13 -11.90 37.28 -15.06
N LEU A 14 -11.29 37.76 -13.98
CA LEU A 14 -10.69 36.87 -12.99
C LEU A 14 -11.75 36.17 -12.14
N LEU A 15 -12.86 36.85 -11.85
CA LEU A 15 -14.00 36.32 -11.12
C LEU A 15 -14.71 35.20 -11.88
N SER A 16 -14.96 35.37 -13.19
CA SER A 16 -15.65 34.34 -13.98
C SER A 16 -14.84 33.05 -14.08
N VAL A 17 -13.50 33.16 -14.17
CA VAL A 17 -12.60 32.01 -14.22
C VAL A 17 -12.63 31.21 -12.93
N ILE A 18 -12.53 31.85 -11.76
CA ILE A 18 -12.58 31.12 -10.49
C ILE A 18 -13.94 30.48 -10.24
N VAL A 19 -15.03 31.11 -10.71
CA VAL A 19 -16.38 30.52 -10.62
C VAL A 19 -16.44 29.25 -11.46
N ILE A 20 -16.02 29.28 -12.72
CA ILE A 20 -16.04 28.10 -13.59
C ILE A 20 -15.10 27.00 -13.06
N LEU A 21 -13.88 27.36 -12.63
CA LEU A 21 -12.93 26.41 -12.05
C LEU A 21 -13.50 25.74 -10.79
N SER A 22 -14.19 26.48 -9.93
CA SER A 22 -14.79 25.92 -8.71
C SER A 22 -15.87 24.87 -9.00
N VAL A 23 -16.71 25.09 -10.02
CA VAL A 23 -17.74 24.13 -10.45
C VAL A 23 -17.11 22.87 -11.02
N ILE A 24 -16.06 23.01 -11.85
CA ILE A 24 -15.33 21.87 -12.41
C ILE A 24 -14.67 21.04 -11.30
N VAL A 25 -13.99 21.70 -10.35
CA VAL A 25 -13.35 21.03 -9.21
C VAL A 25 -14.38 20.28 -8.37
N LEU A 26 -15.55 20.87 -8.12
CA LEU A 26 -16.60 20.22 -7.33
C LEU A 26 -17.07 18.89 -7.95
N ILE A 27 -17.25 18.84 -9.27
CA ILE A 27 -17.62 17.59 -9.96
C ILE A 27 -16.45 16.60 -9.95
N ALA A 28 -15.23 17.07 -10.23
CA ALA A 28 -14.05 16.24 -10.31
C ALA A 28 -13.67 15.57 -8.98
N THR A 29 -13.84 16.27 -7.85
CA THR A 29 -13.46 15.74 -6.51
C THR A 29 -14.14 14.41 -6.18
N ASN A 30 -15.44 14.25 -6.49
CA ASN A 30 -16.18 13.02 -6.26
C ASN A 30 -15.62 11.81 -7.04
N ALA A 31 -15.01 12.04 -8.20
CA ALA A 31 -14.39 10.98 -9.00
C ALA A 31 -12.95 10.68 -8.56
N VAL A 32 -12.16 11.70 -8.20
CA VAL A 32 -10.72 11.57 -7.90
C VAL A 32 -10.46 10.88 -6.55
N VAL A 33 -11.26 11.19 -5.51
CA VAL A 33 -11.05 10.64 -4.17
C VAL A 33 -11.09 9.10 -4.12
N PRO A 34 -12.12 8.41 -4.65
CA PRO A 34 -12.15 6.95 -4.62
C PRO A 34 -11.07 6.32 -5.52
N MET A 35 -10.73 6.96 -6.65
CA MET A 35 -9.64 6.49 -7.51
C MET A 35 -8.28 6.54 -6.79
N ALA A 36 -8.02 7.61 -6.04
CA ALA A 36 -6.81 7.74 -5.26
C ALA A 36 -6.75 6.72 -4.11
N ASP A 37 -7.87 6.45 -3.44
CA ASP A 37 -7.94 5.42 -2.40
C ASP A 37 -7.67 4.01 -2.96
N SER A 38 -8.30 3.66 -4.08
CA SER A 38 -8.06 2.37 -4.76
C SER A 38 -6.61 2.22 -5.21
N ALA A 39 -5.98 3.29 -5.72
CA ALA A 39 -4.57 3.28 -6.10
C ALA A 39 -3.66 3.00 -4.89
N LYS A 40 -3.93 3.63 -3.74
CA LYS A 40 -3.18 3.39 -2.49
C LYS A 40 -3.34 1.95 -2.00
N LYS A 41 -4.57 1.42 -2.02
CA LYS A 41 -4.85 0.00 -1.71
C LYS A 41 -4.10 -0.94 -2.63
N GLN A 42 -4.03 -0.62 -3.93
CA GLN A 42 -3.27 -1.43 -4.90
C GLN A 42 -1.77 -1.42 -4.62
N VAL A 43 -1.19 -0.27 -4.23
CA VAL A 43 0.23 -0.18 -3.83
C VAL A 43 0.50 -1.08 -2.62
N LEU A 44 -0.35 -1.05 -1.60
CA LEU A 44 -0.20 -1.93 -0.43
C LEU A 44 -0.28 -3.41 -0.81
N ALA A 45 -1.22 -3.78 -1.68
CA ALA A 45 -1.35 -5.15 -2.16
C ALA A 45 -0.11 -5.60 -2.95
N MET A 46 0.47 -4.72 -3.77
CA MET A 46 1.72 -5.00 -4.48
C MET A 46 2.90 -5.19 -3.51
N GLU A 47 3.00 -4.34 -2.49
CA GLU A 47 4.02 -4.43 -1.46
C GLU A 47 3.91 -5.76 -0.71
N ALA A 48 2.70 -6.11 -0.27
CA ALA A 48 2.41 -7.39 0.36
C ALA A 48 2.87 -8.59 -0.50
N ASN A 49 2.59 -8.58 -1.80
CA ASN A 49 3.06 -9.63 -2.71
C ASN A 49 4.59 -9.64 -2.87
N SER A 50 5.24 -8.48 -2.84
CA SER A 50 6.71 -8.37 -2.83
C SER A 50 7.30 -9.01 -1.57
N LEU A 51 6.72 -8.70 -0.40
CA LEU A 51 7.11 -9.28 0.87
C LEU A 51 6.96 -10.81 0.89
N VAL A 52 5.85 -11.33 0.36
CA VAL A 52 5.64 -12.79 0.25
C VAL A 52 6.74 -13.44 -0.59
N LYS A 53 7.15 -12.83 -1.71
CA LYS A 53 8.26 -13.35 -2.54
C LYS A 53 9.60 -13.30 -1.81
N ALA A 54 9.84 -12.24 -1.03
CA ALA A 54 11.05 -12.12 -0.22
C ALA A 54 11.07 -13.19 0.88
N ALA A 55 9.97 -13.39 1.61
CA ALA A 55 9.84 -14.44 2.61
C ALA A 55 10.00 -15.85 2.01
N GLN A 56 9.44 -16.11 0.82
CA GLN A 56 9.67 -17.36 0.08
C GLN A 56 11.15 -17.58 -0.22
N THR A 57 11.83 -16.53 -0.68
CA THR A 57 13.26 -16.60 -0.99
C THR A 57 14.09 -16.83 0.27
N LEU A 58 13.71 -16.25 1.42
CA LEU A 58 14.35 -16.55 2.70
C LEU A 58 14.14 -17.98 3.14
N TYR A 59 12.90 -18.46 3.08
CA TYR A 59 12.54 -19.81 3.46
C TYR A 59 13.37 -20.86 2.69
N ILE A 60 13.56 -20.64 1.38
CA ILE A 60 14.40 -21.48 0.53
C ILE A 60 15.89 -21.35 0.92
N GLN A 61 16.39 -20.14 1.17
CA GLN A 61 17.79 -19.92 1.58
C GLN A 61 18.13 -20.56 2.93
N GLU A 62 17.19 -20.54 3.89
CA GLU A 62 17.34 -21.22 5.17
C GLU A 62 17.23 -22.75 5.07
N ASN A 63 16.87 -23.28 3.89
CA ASN A 63 16.55 -24.69 3.67
C ASN A 63 15.53 -25.22 4.69
N SER A 64 14.58 -24.36 5.06
CA SER A 64 13.54 -24.70 6.03
C SER A 64 12.58 -25.73 5.43
N SER A 65 12.21 -26.73 6.24
CA SER A 65 11.27 -27.80 5.83
C SER A 65 10.02 -27.85 6.72
N SER A 66 9.87 -26.88 7.61
CA SER A 66 8.78 -26.78 8.58
C SER A 66 8.13 -25.41 8.50
N SER A 67 6.87 -25.31 8.95
CA SER A 67 6.16 -24.03 8.99
C SER A 67 6.96 -22.96 9.75
N LYS A 68 7.03 -21.76 9.18
CA LYS A 68 7.82 -20.63 9.69
C LYS A 68 7.01 -19.34 9.61
N CYS A 69 7.20 -18.49 10.62
CA CYS A 69 6.72 -17.12 10.62
C CYS A 69 7.92 -16.19 10.43
N TYR A 70 7.80 -15.25 9.50
CA TYR A 70 8.76 -14.18 9.31
C TYR A 70 8.08 -12.84 9.56
N THR A 71 8.63 -12.03 10.45
CA THR A 71 8.19 -10.67 10.68
C THR A 71 8.71 -9.73 9.58
N TYR A 72 8.05 -8.59 9.39
CA TYR A 72 8.52 -7.58 8.43
C TYR A 72 9.98 -7.19 8.68
N ASP A 73 10.36 -6.95 9.93
CA ASP A 73 11.74 -6.57 10.29
C ASP A 73 12.77 -7.65 9.97
N GLU A 74 12.43 -8.94 10.13
CA GLU A 74 13.32 -10.04 9.76
C GLU A 74 13.58 -10.10 8.26
N ILE A 75 12.55 -9.84 7.45
CA ILE A 75 12.67 -9.85 5.98
C ILE A 75 13.47 -8.63 5.49
N ILE A 76 13.34 -7.49 6.15
CA ILE A 76 14.15 -6.30 5.89
C ILE A 76 15.60 -6.54 6.29
N SER A 77 15.82 -7.13 7.47
CA SER A 77 17.17 -7.45 7.96
C SER A 77 17.90 -8.46 7.08
N SER A 78 17.18 -9.26 6.30
CA SER A 78 17.80 -10.19 5.36
C SER A 78 18.30 -9.51 4.08
N GLY A 79 17.99 -8.23 3.87
CA GLY A 79 18.44 -7.45 2.71
C GLY A 79 17.78 -7.84 1.38
N LEU A 80 16.67 -8.59 1.40
CA LEU A 80 15.95 -8.96 0.17
C LEU A 80 15.01 -7.89 -0.35
N ILE A 81 14.66 -6.95 0.53
CA ILE A 81 13.78 -5.81 0.28
C ILE A 81 14.38 -4.61 1.02
N GLU A 82 14.16 -3.43 0.47
CA GLU A 82 14.53 -2.19 1.14
C GLU A 82 13.41 -1.74 2.07
N LYS A 83 13.81 -1.13 3.19
CA LYS A 83 12.86 -0.51 4.10
C LYS A 83 12.22 0.70 3.44
N ASN A 84 10.89 0.67 3.37
CA ASN A 84 10.13 1.84 2.99
C ASN A 84 10.01 2.78 4.20
N ASP A 85 9.98 4.09 3.95
CA ASP A 85 9.89 5.12 5.00
C ASP A 85 8.51 5.15 5.70
N GLU A 86 7.52 4.47 5.13
CA GLU A 86 6.21 4.30 5.76
C GLU A 86 6.28 3.31 6.95
N ASN A 87 5.46 3.53 7.98
CA ASN A 87 5.43 2.71 9.21
C ASN A 87 4.80 1.33 8.95
N TYR A 88 5.50 0.49 8.18
CA TYR A 88 5.06 -0.86 7.89
C TYR A 88 5.24 -1.77 9.10
N THR A 89 4.15 -2.46 9.46
CA THR A 89 4.14 -3.54 10.45
C THR A 89 3.48 -4.76 9.84
N GLY A 90 3.96 -5.96 10.16
CA GLY A 90 3.40 -7.16 9.57
C GLY A 90 4.20 -8.44 9.78
N SER A 91 3.64 -9.53 9.30
CA SER A 91 4.26 -10.85 9.32
C SER A 91 3.73 -11.75 8.20
N ILE A 92 4.53 -12.73 7.81
CA ILE A 92 4.23 -13.72 6.78
C ILE A 92 4.39 -15.11 7.37
N SER A 93 3.31 -15.89 7.32
CA SER A 93 3.29 -17.29 7.70
C SER A 93 3.44 -18.18 6.48
N ILE A 94 4.39 -19.11 6.54
CA ILE A 94 4.54 -20.20 5.59
C ILE A 94 4.16 -21.48 6.32
N GLU A 95 3.02 -22.06 5.98
CA GLU A 95 2.51 -23.31 6.55
C GLU A 95 2.77 -24.46 5.57
N VAL A 96 3.37 -25.54 6.04
CA VAL A 96 3.59 -26.77 5.26
C VAL A 96 2.63 -27.85 5.76
N ASP A 97 1.73 -28.30 4.89
CA ASP A 97 0.82 -29.39 5.20
C ASP A 97 1.53 -30.75 5.16
N SER A 98 0.95 -31.76 5.82
CA SER A 98 1.45 -33.15 5.80
C SER A 98 1.55 -33.79 4.41
N SER A 99 0.94 -33.16 3.40
CA SER A 99 1.01 -33.54 1.99
C SER A 99 2.09 -32.81 1.19
N GLY A 100 2.87 -31.93 1.82
CA GLY A 100 3.91 -31.13 1.17
C GLY A 100 3.38 -29.89 0.43
N ASN A 101 2.14 -29.48 0.68
CA ASN A 101 1.58 -28.25 0.12
C ASN A 101 1.99 -27.04 0.97
N TYR A 102 2.35 -25.95 0.31
CA TYR A 102 2.73 -24.70 0.96
C TYR A 102 1.54 -23.72 0.95
N THR A 103 1.11 -23.28 2.12
CA THR A 103 0.13 -22.21 2.29
C THR A 103 0.82 -20.96 2.83
N TYR A 104 0.70 -19.85 2.10
CA TYR A 104 1.24 -18.57 2.54
C TYR A 104 0.10 -17.70 3.08
N LYS A 105 0.34 -16.99 4.19
CA LYS A 105 -0.58 -15.98 4.73
C LYS A 105 0.20 -14.73 5.08
N ILE A 106 -0.32 -13.56 4.70
CA ILE A 106 0.31 -12.27 5.01
C ILE A 106 -0.59 -11.39 5.86
N TRP A 107 0.02 -10.74 6.84
CA TRP A 107 -0.51 -9.60 7.58
C TRP A 107 0.40 -8.41 7.33
N LEU A 108 -0.15 -7.29 6.88
CA LEU A 108 0.61 -6.07 6.61
C LEU A 108 -0.26 -4.85 6.92
N SER A 109 0.30 -3.86 7.60
CA SER A 109 -0.31 -2.55 7.85
C SER A 109 0.70 -1.45 7.56
N ASN A 110 0.22 -0.29 7.13
CA ASN A 110 1.04 0.92 6.96
C ASN A 110 0.51 2.11 7.79
N GLY A 111 -0.28 1.82 8.83
CA GLY A 111 -0.89 2.82 9.73
C GLY A 111 -2.13 3.52 9.17
N GLN A 112 -2.50 3.27 7.90
CA GLN A 112 -3.77 3.75 7.32
C GLN A 112 -4.57 2.62 6.67
N TYR A 113 -3.87 1.60 6.14
CA TYR A 113 -4.46 0.45 5.49
C TYR A 113 -3.87 -0.83 6.06
N MET A 114 -4.66 -1.91 6.07
CA MET A 114 -4.26 -3.20 6.59
C MET A 114 -4.75 -4.38 5.74
N ILE A 115 -4.00 -5.48 5.79
CA ILE A 115 -4.30 -6.78 5.19
C ILE A 115 -4.28 -7.81 6.32
N LYS A 116 -5.35 -8.62 6.43
CA LYS A 116 -5.51 -9.62 7.49
C LYS A 116 -5.51 -11.06 6.95
N GLY A 117 -4.39 -11.76 7.09
CA GLY A 117 -4.33 -13.22 6.93
C GLY A 117 -4.75 -13.72 5.55
N VAL A 118 -4.34 -13.02 4.51
CA VAL A 118 -4.74 -13.31 3.12
C VAL A 118 -3.73 -14.24 2.47
N LYS A 119 -4.23 -15.17 1.65
CA LYS A 119 -3.44 -16.08 0.82
C LYS A 119 -2.58 -15.31 -0.19
N PRO A 120 -1.53 -15.92 -0.79
CA PRO A 120 -0.73 -15.22 -1.80
C PRO A 120 -1.64 -14.76 -2.96
N ASP A 121 -1.22 -13.71 -3.67
CA ASP A 121 -2.02 -12.95 -4.64
C ASP A 121 -2.99 -11.94 -4.01
N VAL A 122 -2.47 -11.10 -3.10
CA VAL A 122 -3.24 -10.02 -2.48
C VAL A 122 -3.68 -9.01 -3.55
N THR A 123 -4.96 -8.62 -3.53
CA THR A 123 -5.51 -7.56 -4.39
C THR A 123 -5.98 -6.36 -3.56
N SER A 124 -6.34 -5.26 -4.21
CA SER A 124 -6.86 -4.06 -3.55
C SER A 124 -8.14 -4.33 -2.74
N ASP A 125 -8.90 -5.36 -3.08
CA ASP A 125 -10.15 -5.72 -2.39
C ASP A 125 -9.88 -6.38 -1.03
N ASN A 126 -8.66 -6.88 -0.82
CA ASN A 126 -8.21 -7.45 0.44
C ASN A 126 -7.67 -6.42 1.43
N VAL A 127 -7.62 -5.15 1.02
CA VAL A 127 -7.05 -4.06 1.80
C VAL A 127 -8.17 -3.28 2.49
N GLU A 128 -8.18 -3.34 3.81
CA GLU A 128 -9.11 -2.60 4.65
C GLU A 128 -8.48 -1.28 5.12
N THR A 129 -9.30 -0.24 5.27
CA THR A 129 -8.84 1.01 5.88
C THR A 129 -8.83 0.84 7.40
N SER A 130 -7.65 0.91 8.02
CA SER A 130 -7.49 0.78 9.46
C SER A 130 -6.17 1.40 9.91
N ALA A 131 -6.21 2.06 11.06
CA ALA A 131 -5.03 2.60 11.73
C ALA A 131 -4.39 1.61 12.72
N GLU A 132 -4.92 0.38 12.79
CA GLU A 132 -4.37 -0.67 13.64
C GLU A 132 -3.11 -1.28 13.03
N ASP A 133 -2.18 -1.68 13.89
CA ASP A 133 -1.00 -2.43 13.48
C ASP A 133 -1.39 -3.84 13.04
N ALA A 134 -0.70 -4.35 12.02
CA ALA A 134 -0.89 -5.72 11.58
C ALA A 134 -0.15 -6.71 12.49
N SER A 135 -0.60 -7.96 12.47
CA SER A 135 -0.06 -8.99 13.36
C SER A 135 1.41 -9.21 13.05
N THR A 136 2.24 -9.17 14.10
CA THR A 136 3.66 -9.51 14.03
C THR A 136 3.94 -10.95 14.42
N THR A 137 2.91 -11.74 14.74
CA THR A 137 3.08 -13.10 15.27
C THR A 137 2.50 -14.18 14.35
N CYS A 138 2.22 -13.86 13.09
CA CYS A 138 1.60 -14.77 12.12
C CYS A 138 0.31 -15.45 12.63
N SER A 139 -0.38 -14.79 13.54
CA SER A 139 -1.66 -15.21 14.11
C SER A 139 -2.72 -14.14 13.87
N ALA A 140 -3.99 -14.50 14.04
CA ALA A 140 -5.07 -13.52 13.96
C ALA A 140 -4.81 -12.36 14.95
N ASN A 141 -4.94 -11.13 14.46
CA ASN A 141 -5.12 -9.94 15.29
C ASN A 141 -6.58 -9.85 15.72
#